data_AF-A0A0T6ZDT3-F1
#
_entry.id   AF-A0A0T6ZDT3-F1
#
_cell.length_a   1.000
_cell.length_b   1.000
_cell.length_c   1.000
_cell.angle_alpha   90.00
_cell.angle_beta   90.00
_cell.angle_gamma   90.00
#
_symmetry.space_group_name_H-M   'P 1'
#
loop_
_entity.id
_entity.type
_entity.pdbx_description
1 polymer ?
#
loop_
_entity_poly.entity_id
_entity_poly.type
_entity_poly.pdbx_seq_one_letter_code
_entity_poly.pdbx_strand_id
1 'polypeptide(L)'
;MFIEDVLAAWESKGAAAIHTVIEKRPQDFLKVVASLMPKDLNVNINQIGEMTDEQLLDRIRKLDATIQPFLSAHGEDGNSDGDRTPTAH
;
A
#
# COMPACT_ATOMS: atom_id res chain seq x y z
N MET A 1 14.59 -27.64 -24.41
CA MET A 1 13.83 -28.51 -23.48
C MET A 1 12.39 -28.01 -23.46
N PHE A 2 11.36 -28.86 -23.35
CA PHE A 2 9.96 -28.42 -23.47
C PHE A 2 9.60 -27.16 -22.64
N ILE A 3 10.05 -27.08 -21.38
CA ILE A 3 9.80 -25.91 -20.52
C ILE A 3 10.40 -24.61 -21.09
N GLU A 4 11.60 -24.67 -21.64
CA GLU A 4 12.28 -23.51 -22.24
C GLU A 4 11.52 -23.03 -23.48
N ASP A 5 11.03 -23.98 -24.30
CA ASP A 5 10.25 -23.67 -25.51
C ASP A 5 8.91 -23.03 -25.15
N VAL A 6 8.25 -23.53 -24.08
CA VAL A 6 7.00 -22.94 -23.56
C VAL A 6 7.24 -21.55 -22.98
N LEU A 7 8.33 -21.35 -22.22
CA LEU A 7 8.69 -20.04 -21.68
C LEU A 7 8.97 -19.03 -22.79
N ALA A 8 9.77 -19.39 -23.79
CA ALA A 8 10.07 -18.53 -24.93
C ALA A 8 8.80 -18.14 -25.72
N ALA A 9 7.86 -19.07 -25.89
CA ALA A 9 6.56 -18.78 -26.50
C ALA A 9 5.72 -17.83 -25.64
N TRP A 10 5.73 -18.00 -24.32
CA TRP A 10 5.03 -17.11 -23.38
C TRP A 10 5.63 -15.70 -23.37
N GLU A 11 6.95 -15.57 -23.33
CA GLU A 11 7.63 -14.27 -23.37
C GLU A 11 7.34 -13.51 -24.68
N SER A 12 7.29 -14.23 -25.80
CA SER A 12 7.02 -13.63 -27.12
C SER A 12 5.54 -13.25 -27.32
N LYS A 13 4.59 -14.05 -26.81
CA LYS A 13 3.17 -13.95 -27.20
C LYS A 13 2.18 -13.84 -26.04
N GLY A 14 2.63 -13.95 -24.80
CA GLY A 14 1.76 -14.01 -23.61
C GLY A 14 0.86 -12.78 -23.48
N ALA A 15 1.41 -11.57 -23.67
CA ALA A 15 0.62 -10.33 -23.60
C ALA A 15 -0.46 -10.27 -24.69
N ALA A 16 -0.13 -10.62 -25.93
CA ALA A 16 -1.09 -10.66 -27.04
C ALA A 16 -2.18 -11.72 -26.81
N ALA A 17 -1.80 -12.87 -26.24
CA ALA A 17 -2.75 -13.91 -25.86
C ALA A 17 -3.71 -13.42 -24.77
N ILE A 18 -3.21 -12.77 -23.72
CA ILE A 18 -4.04 -12.16 -22.66
C ILE A 18 -5.00 -11.14 -23.26
N HIS A 19 -4.52 -10.24 -24.11
CA HIS A 19 -5.37 -9.24 -24.76
C HIS A 19 -6.48 -9.89 -25.59
N THR A 20 -6.12 -10.89 -26.40
CA THR A 20 -7.09 -11.66 -27.21
C THR A 20 -8.16 -12.33 -26.34
N VAL A 21 -7.78 -12.86 -25.17
CA VAL A 21 -8.74 -13.46 -24.23
C VAL A 21 -9.65 -12.41 -23.61
N ILE A 22 -9.11 -11.24 -23.24
CA ILE A 22 -9.92 -10.12 -22.73
C ILE A 22 -10.98 -9.68 -23.76
N GLU A 23 -10.58 -9.55 -25.03
CA GLU A 23 -11.48 -9.12 -26.10
C GLU A 23 -12.53 -10.19 -26.45
N LYS A 24 -12.11 -11.45 -26.60
CA LYS A 24 -12.96 -12.51 -27.16
C LYS A 24 -13.68 -13.35 -26.11
N ARG A 25 -13.12 -13.46 -24.90
CA ARG A 25 -13.62 -14.31 -23.81
C ARG A 25 -13.36 -13.68 -22.43
N PRO A 26 -13.88 -12.48 -22.16
CA PRO A 26 -13.60 -11.74 -20.92
C PRO A 26 -13.96 -12.54 -19.65
N GLN A 27 -15.01 -13.35 -19.69
CA GLN A 27 -15.41 -14.20 -18.56
C GLN A 27 -14.36 -15.26 -18.18
N ASP A 28 -13.61 -15.77 -19.16
CA ASP A 28 -12.59 -16.80 -18.91
C ASP A 28 -11.35 -16.14 -18.31
N PHE A 29 -10.99 -14.93 -18.78
CA PHE A 29 -9.95 -14.13 -18.16
C PHE A 29 -10.24 -13.84 -16.69
N LEU A 30 -11.46 -13.38 -16.37
CA LEU A 30 -11.85 -13.09 -14.98
C LEU A 30 -11.81 -14.33 -14.08
N LYS A 31 -12.20 -15.51 -14.59
CA LYS A 31 -12.09 -16.77 -13.83
C LYS A 31 -10.63 -17.14 -13.54
N VAL A 32 -9.74 -16.99 -14.50
CA VAL A 32 -8.29 -17.23 -14.31
C VAL A 32 -7.75 -16.27 -13.25
N VAL A 33 -8.04 -14.97 -13.37
CA VAL A 33 -7.63 -13.97 -12.38
C VAL A 33 -8.15 -14.32 -10.99
N ALA A 34 -9.44 -14.66 -10.86
CA ALA A 34 -10.04 -15.07 -9.60
C ALA A 34 -9.38 -16.34 -9.02
N SER A 35 -8.91 -17.27 -9.86
CA SER A 35 -8.21 -18.48 -9.41
C SER A 35 -6.78 -18.23 -8.90
N LEU A 36 -6.15 -17.13 -9.35
CA LEU A 36 -4.82 -16.70 -8.92
C LEU A 36 -4.87 -15.87 -7.63
N MET A 37 -6.03 -15.29 -7.30
CA MET A 37 -6.23 -14.54 -6.08
C MET A 37 -6.17 -15.48 -4.87
N PRO A 38 -5.45 -15.10 -3.79
CA PRO A 38 -5.56 -15.78 -2.51
C PRO A 38 -7.02 -15.85 -2.07
N LYS A 39 -7.46 -17.03 -1.61
CA LYS A 39 -8.86 -17.22 -1.16
C LYS A 39 -9.21 -16.36 0.05
N ASP A 40 -8.21 -16.11 0.89
CA ASP A 40 -8.31 -15.29 2.10
C ASP A 40 -7.53 -14.00 1.90
N LEU A 41 -7.97 -13.17 0.95
CA LEU A 41 -7.46 -11.81 0.84
C LEU A 41 -8.07 -10.97 1.97
N ASN A 42 -7.53 -11.09 3.18
CA ASN A 42 -7.95 -10.27 4.31
C ASN A 42 -7.45 -8.83 4.14
N VAL A 43 -8.09 -8.07 3.25
CA VAL A 43 -7.87 -6.64 3.14
C VAL A 43 -8.46 -6.01 4.41
N ASN A 44 -7.64 -5.88 5.46
CA ASN A 44 -7.99 -5.12 6.66
C ASN A 44 -8.10 -3.63 6.29
N ILE A 45 -9.22 -3.24 5.68
CA ILE A 45 -9.55 -1.84 5.37
C ILE A 45 -9.89 -1.07 6.67
N ASN A 46 -10.17 -1.77 7.77
CA ASN A 46 -10.60 -1.20 9.06
C ASN A 46 -9.57 -1.37 10.20
N GLN A 47 -8.25 -1.23 9.95
CA GLN A 47 -7.31 -1.25 11.08
C GLN A 47 -7.43 -0.05 12.03
N ILE A 48 -8.12 1.02 11.66
CA ILE A 48 -8.26 2.21 12.52
C ILE A 48 -9.60 2.20 13.28
N GLY A 49 -10.66 1.64 12.70
CA GLY A 49 -12.01 1.68 13.28
C GLY A 49 -12.26 0.67 14.39
N GLU A 50 -11.44 -0.38 14.52
CA GLU A 50 -11.59 -1.45 15.53
C GLU A 50 -10.49 -1.44 16.60
N MET A 51 -9.65 -0.39 16.65
CA MET A 51 -8.64 -0.27 17.70
C MET A 51 -9.30 0.20 19.00
N THR A 52 -8.96 -0.42 20.12
CA THR A 52 -9.27 0.17 21.42
C THR A 52 -8.43 1.42 21.63
N ASP A 53 -8.87 2.32 22.51
CA ASP A 53 -8.17 3.57 22.81
C ASP A 53 -6.70 3.33 23.20
N GLU A 54 -6.41 2.23 23.90
CA GLU A 54 -5.06 1.84 24.29
C GLU A 54 -4.18 1.48 23.09
N GLN A 55 -4.75 0.79 22.10
CA GLN A 55 -4.04 0.42 20.88
C GLN A 55 -3.82 1.64 19.99
N LEU A 56 -4.78 2.57 19.95
CA LEU A 56 -4.64 3.84 19.25
C LEU A 56 -3.50 4.68 19.85
N LEU A 57 -3.44 4.75 21.18
CA LEU A 57 -2.37 5.44 21.91
C LEU A 57 -0.99 4.82 21.66
N ASP A 58 -0.88 3.50 21.67
CA ASP A 58 0.39 2.80 21.36
C ASP A 58 0.85 3.09 19.93
N ARG A 59 -0.09 3.19 18.99
CA ARG A 59 0.22 3.54 17.60
C ARG A 59 0.68 4.99 17.45
N ILE A 60 0.01 5.94 18.12
CA ILE A 60 0.42 7.36 18.13
C ILE A 60 1.84 7.49 18.67
N ARG A 61 2.16 6.84 19.81
CA ARG A 61 3.52 6.85 20.38
C ARG A 61 4.57 6.27 19.43
N LYS A 62 4.23 5.19 18.72
CA LYS A 62 5.12 4.61 17.69
C LYS A 62 5.33 5.56 16.51
N LEU A 63 4.30 6.29 16.10
CA LEU A 63 4.43 7.31 15.05
C LEU A 63 5.29 8.48 15.53
N ASP A 64 5.07 9.00 16.73
CA ASP A 64 5.90 10.05 17.34
C ASP A 64 7.38 9.64 17.36
N ALA A 65 7.69 8.42 17.84
CA ALA A 65 9.05 7.91 17.88
C ALA A 65 9.70 7.75 16.49
N THR A 66 8.89 7.48 15.45
CA THR A 66 9.37 7.35 14.07
C THR A 66 9.63 8.70 13.42
N ILE A 67 8.81 9.71 13.76
CA ILE A 67 8.88 11.06 13.16
C ILE A 67 9.87 11.95 13.92
N GLN A 68 10.09 11.72 15.21
CA GLN A 68 11.00 12.49 16.06
C GLN A 68 12.42 12.67 15.48
N PRO A 69 13.07 11.65 14.91
CA PRO A 69 14.40 11.82 14.30
C PRO A 69 14.39 12.77 13.10
N PHE A 70 13.30 12.83 12.34
CA PHE A 70 13.16 13.75 11.20
C PHE A 70 12.88 15.18 11.64
N LEU A 71 12.09 15.36 12.71
CA LEU A 71 11.85 16.68 13.31
C LEU A 71 13.11 17.22 14.00
N SER A 72 13.85 16.37 14.73
CA SER A 72 15.13 16.74 15.33
C SER A 72 16.18 17.08 14.27
N ALA A 73 16.17 16.41 13.11
CA ALA A 73 17.06 16.74 11.99
C ALA A 73 16.69 18.05 11.26
N HIS A 74 15.43 18.49 11.31
CA HIS A 74 14.98 19.78 10.76
C HIS A 74 14.91 20.90 11.81
N GLY A 75 15.14 20.60 13.09
CA GLY A 75 15.07 21.53 14.20
C GLY A 75 16.29 22.43 14.39
N GLU A 76 17.39 22.17 13.66
CA GLU A 76 18.58 23.05 13.69
C GLU A 76 18.45 24.29 12.77
N ASP A 77 17.46 24.34 11.87
CA ASP A 77 17.26 25.46 10.92
C ASP A 77 16.13 26.44 11.31
N GLY A 78 15.60 26.34 12.53
CA GLY A 78 14.35 27.03 12.92
C GLY A 78 14.39 27.84 14.21
N ASN A 79 15.54 28.34 14.67
CA ASN A 79 15.55 29.34 15.75
C ASN A 79 15.23 30.73 15.19
N SER A 80 13.94 31.03 15.07
CA SER A 80 13.43 32.40 15.11
C SER A 80 12.23 32.45 16.05
N ASP A 81 12.54 32.88 17.26
CA ASP A 81 11.71 33.68 18.15
C ASP A 81 10.52 34.38 17.45
N GLY A 82 9.35 34.25 18.05
CA GLY A 82 8.07 34.69 17.49
C GLY A 82 6.95 34.65 18.51
N ASP A 83 7.22 35.32 19.63
CA ASP A 83 6.32 36.06 20.52
C ASP A 83 4.88 35.57 20.76
N ARG A 84 4.54 35.49 22.05
CA ARG A 84 3.23 35.13 22.59
C ARG A 84 2.37 36.39 22.66
N THR A 85 1.26 36.45 21.95
CA THR A 85 0.16 37.36 22.33
C THR A 85 -1.07 36.57 22.75
N PRO A 86 -1.47 36.61 24.04
CA PRO A 86 -2.76 36.09 24.50
C PRO A 86 -3.89 37.00 24.02
N THR A 87 -4.88 36.45 23.31
CA THR A 87 -6.14 37.13 23.06
C THR A 87 -7.01 37.06 24.32
N ALA A 88 -7.22 38.22 24.96
CA ALA A 88 -8.15 38.38 26.08
C ALA A 88 -9.58 38.63 25.58
N HIS A 89 -10.53 38.14 26.39
CA HIS A 89 -11.98 38.32 26.33
C HIS A 89 -12.44 39.78 26.38
#